data_AF-A0A1J3JEJ2-F1
#
_entry.id   AF-A0A1J3JEJ2-F1
#
_cell.length_a   1.000
_cell.length_b   1.000
_cell.length_c   1.000
_cell.angle_alpha   90.00
_cell.angle_beta   90.00
_cell.angle_gamma   90.00
#
_symmetry.space_group_name_H-M   'P 1'
#
loop_
_entity.id
_entity.type
_entity.pdbx_description
1 polymer ?
#
loop_
_entity_poly.entity_id
_entity_poly.type
_entity_poly.pdbx_seq_one_letter_code
_entity_poly.pdbx_strand_id
1 'polypeptide(L)'
;MKMFLRCFKPKFYKKSKATTSYMKIRLDTVRRRRIAMVNYLKMDIVNFLNNGHDYNAYTRAEVLLEELRIISCYDIIERFCDCISENLSLMLKKRECPEECKEAVSSL
;
A
#
# COMPACT_ATOMS: atom_id res chain seq x y z
N MET A 1 40.72 7.93 10.36
CA MET A 1 39.55 7.20 10.90
C MET A 1 38.23 7.59 10.19
N LYS A 2 38.18 7.70 8.85
CA LYS A 2 36.94 7.96 8.07
C LYS A 2 36.65 6.91 6.98
N MET A 3 37.52 5.91 6.82
CA MET A 3 37.49 4.99 5.68
C MET A 3 36.73 3.68 5.94
N PHE A 4 36.55 3.27 7.21
CA PHE A 4 35.91 1.99 7.57
C PHE A 4 34.37 2.02 7.66
N LEU A 5 33.75 3.20 7.69
CA LEU A 5 32.29 3.34 7.74
C LEU A 5 31.60 3.32 6.37
N ARG A 6 32.37 3.23 5.27
CA ARG A 6 31.83 3.31 3.90
C ARG A 6 31.20 2.00 3.41
N CYS A 7 31.47 0.87 4.07
CA CYS A 7 30.99 -0.45 3.62
C CYS A 7 29.70 -0.92 4.30
N PHE A 8 29.31 -0.36 5.46
CA PHE A 8 28.11 -0.78 6.18
C PHE A 8 27.08 0.33 6.27
N LYS A 9 25.94 0.14 5.57
CA LYS A 9 24.79 1.04 5.71
C LYS A 9 24.31 1.08 7.17
N PRO A 10 23.98 2.26 7.73
CA PRO A 10 23.49 2.40 9.10
C PRO A 10 22.23 1.56 9.39
N LYS A 11 21.97 1.31 10.68
CA LYS A 11 20.79 0.55 11.15
C LYS A 11 19.47 1.10 10.62
N PHE A 12 19.32 2.43 10.61
CA PHE A 12 18.15 3.12 10.06
C PHE A 12 17.88 2.70 8.61
N TYR A 13 18.87 2.86 7.72
CA TYR A 13 18.72 2.51 6.30
C TYR A 13 18.34 1.05 6.09
N LYS A 14 19.03 0.12 6.77
CA LYS A 14 18.75 -1.32 6.64
C LYS A 14 17.34 -1.65 7.10
N LYS A 15 16.92 -1.13 8.26
CA LYS A 15 15.59 -1.38 8.82
C LYS A 15 14.50 -0.78 7.93
N SER A 16 14.61 0.50 7.56
CA SER A 16 13.61 1.17 6.72
C SER A 16 13.48 0.51 5.36
N LYS A 17 14.59 0.14 4.71
CA LYS A 17 14.57 -0.60 3.43
C LYS A 17 13.92 -1.98 3.56
N ALA A 18 14.22 -2.71 4.63
CA ALA A 18 13.62 -4.02 4.86
C ALA A 18 12.11 -3.91 5.16
N THR A 19 11.71 -2.95 6.00
CA THR A 19 10.31 -2.75 6.38
C THR A 19 9.44 -2.32 5.21
N THR A 20 9.89 -1.35 4.41
CA THR A 20 9.18 -0.89 3.20
C THR A 20 9.03 -2.02 2.18
N SER A 21 10.10 -2.79 1.91
CA SER A 21 10.05 -3.96 1.03
C SER A 21 9.08 -5.04 1.53
N TYR A 22 9.13 -5.36 2.83
CA TYR A 22 8.22 -6.32 3.44
C TYR A 22 6.76 -5.85 3.37
N MET A 23 6.51 -4.56 3.61
CA MET A 23 5.18 -3.98 3.52
C MET A 23 4.60 -4.15 2.11
N LYS A 24 5.37 -3.86 1.06
CA LYS A 24 4.93 -4.06 -0.33
C LYS A 24 4.52 -5.50 -0.63
N ILE A 25 5.29 -6.49 -0.17
CA ILE A 25 4.96 -7.92 -0.32
C ILE A 25 3.64 -8.25 0.40
N ARG A 26 3.44 -7.70 1.61
CA ARG A 26 2.22 -7.90 2.39
C ARG A 26 1.02 -7.26 1.71
N LEU A 27 1.15 -6.03 1.21
CA LEU A 27 0.12 -5.31 0.47
C LEU A 27 -0.30 -6.09 -0.78
N ASP A 28 0.65 -6.57 -1.58
CA ASP A 28 0.34 -7.36 -2.78
C ASP A 28 -0.47 -8.62 -2.42
N THR A 29 -0.07 -9.35 -1.38
CA THR A 29 -0.80 -10.53 -0.91
C THR A 29 -2.25 -10.21 -0.54
N VAL A 30 -2.48 -9.17 0.26
CA VAL A 30 -3.85 -8.80 0.69
C VAL A 30 -4.66 -8.19 -0.45
N ARG A 31 -4.02 -7.43 -1.34
CA ARG A 31 -4.64 -6.83 -2.53
C ARG A 31 -5.17 -7.90 -3.47
N ARG A 32 -4.41 -8.97 -3.75
CA ARG A 32 -4.87 -10.08 -4.59
C ARG A 32 -6.13 -10.74 -4.05
N ARG A 33 -6.21 -10.95 -2.73
CA ARG A 33 -7.43 -11.48 -2.07
C ARG A 33 -8.63 -10.55 -2.26
N ARG A 34 -8.43 -9.24 -2.10
CA ARG A 34 -9.48 -8.22 -2.29
C ARG A 34 -9.95 -8.14 -3.75
N ILE A 35 -9.03 -8.21 -4.72
CA ILE A 35 -9.38 -8.24 -6.16
C ILE A 35 -10.25 -9.45 -6.50
N ALA A 36 -9.94 -10.63 -5.93
CA ALA A 36 -10.80 -11.80 -6.10
C ALA A 36 -12.22 -11.56 -5.54
N MET A 37 -12.34 -10.91 -4.38
CA MET A 37 -13.62 -10.52 -3.80
C MET A 37 -14.38 -9.52 -4.69
N VAL A 38 -13.70 -8.51 -5.24
CA VAL A 38 -14.29 -7.56 -6.20
C VAL A 38 -14.91 -8.27 -7.40
N ASN A 39 -14.20 -9.25 -7.99
CA ASN A 39 -14.70 -10.00 -9.13
C ASN A 39 -15.93 -10.85 -8.76
N TYR A 40 -15.90 -11.47 -7.58
CA TYR A 40 -17.04 -12.23 -7.06
C TYR A 40 -18.26 -11.34 -6.81
N LEU A 41 -18.08 -10.19 -6.16
CA LEU A 41 -19.15 -9.23 -5.90
C LEU A 41 -19.79 -8.70 -7.19
N LYS A 42 -18.98 -8.39 -8.22
CA LYS A 42 -19.50 -7.99 -9.53
C LYS A 42 -20.37 -9.06 -10.15
N MET A 43 -19.98 -10.33 -10.05
CA MET A 43 -20.75 -11.45 -10.57
C MET A 43 -22.07 -11.64 -9.80
N ASP A 44 -22.05 -11.51 -8.47
CA ASP A 44 -23.26 -11.54 -7.65
C ASP A 44 -24.24 -10.41 -8.00
N ILE A 45 -23.74 -9.19 -8.22
CA ILE A 45 -24.56 -8.05 -8.65
C ILE A 45 -25.28 -8.39 -9.96
N VAL A 46 -24.54 -8.86 -10.97
CA VAL A 46 -25.11 -9.26 -12.26
C VAL A 46 -26.16 -10.37 -12.08
N ASN A 47 -25.87 -11.37 -11.26
CA ASN A 47 -26.80 -12.46 -10.97
C ASN A 47 -28.08 -11.95 -10.29
N PHE A 48 -27.98 -11.09 -9.30
CA PHE A 48 -29.16 -10.54 -8.63
C PHE A 48 -30.01 -9.67 -9.57
N LEU A 49 -29.39 -8.83 -10.40
CA LEU A 49 -30.10 -8.02 -11.38
C LEU A 49 -30.83 -8.88 -12.43
N ASN A 50 -30.19 -9.94 -12.93
CA ASN A 50 -30.83 -10.87 -13.88
C ASN A 50 -32.04 -11.61 -13.30
N ASN A 51 -32.10 -11.75 -11.97
CA ASN A 51 -33.22 -12.39 -11.27
C ASN A 51 -34.22 -11.38 -10.67
N GLY A 52 -34.07 -10.07 -10.95
CA GLY A 52 -34.96 -9.02 -10.43
C GLY A 52 -34.82 -8.76 -8.93
N HIS A 53 -33.69 -9.15 -8.32
CA HIS A 53 -33.41 -8.96 -6.89
C HIS A 53 -32.62 -7.66 -6.64
N ASP A 54 -33.22 -6.52 -7.00
CA ASP A 54 -32.55 -5.22 -7.02
C ASP A 54 -31.99 -4.79 -5.65
N TYR A 55 -32.73 -5.05 -4.56
CA TYR A 55 -32.25 -4.74 -3.22
C TYR A 55 -30.97 -5.52 -2.86
N ASN A 56 -30.91 -6.80 -3.20
CA ASN A 56 -29.72 -7.62 -2.96
C ASN A 56 -28.54 -7.16 -3.83
N ALA A 57 -28.79 -6.79 -5.08
CA ALA A 57 -27.78 -6.21 -5.96
C ALA A 57 -27.23 -4.90 -5.37
N TYR A 58 -28.10 -4.02 -4.86
CA TYR A 58 -27.74 -2.78 -4.20
C TYR A 58 -26.85 -3.02 -2.97
N THR A 59 -27.25 -3.91 -2.05
CA THR A 59 -26.43 -4.25 -0.88
C THR A 59 -25.06 -4.82 -1.29
N ARG A 60 -24.99 -5.59 -2.39
CA ARG A 60 -23.72 -6.12 -2.90
C ARG A 60 -22.83 -5.03 -3.50
N ALA A 61 -23.42 -4.01 -4.12
CA ALA A 61 -22.72 -2.84 -4.64
C ALA A 61 -22.10 -1.98 -3.52
N GLU A 62 -22.77 -1.84 -2.37
CA GLU A 62 -22.21 -1.16 -1.20
C GLU A 62 -20.94 -1.86 -0.68
N VAL A 63 -20.98 -3.19 -0.59
CA VAL A 63 -19.79 -3.99 -0.22
C VAL A 63 -18.69 -3.85 -1.27
N LEU A 64 -19.03 -3.86 -2.57
CA LEU A 64 -18.07 -3.66 -3.65
C LEU A 64 -17.36 -2.30 -3.55
N LEU A 65 -18.10 -1.23 -3.24
CA LEU A 65 -17.54 0.10 -3.06
C LEU A 65 -16.52 0.12 -1.92
N GLU A 66 -16.81 -0.57 -0.82
CA GLU A 66 -15.89 -0.67 0.31
C GLU A 66 -14.60 -1.43 -0.05
N GLU A 67 -14.72 -2.56 -0.76
CA GLU A 67 -13.56 -3.33 -1.23
C GLU A 67 -12.66 -2.48 -2.15
N LEU A 68 -13.26 -1.72 -3.07
CA LEU A 68 -12.53 -0.82 -3.96
C LEU A 68 -11.85 0.32 -3.20
N ARG A 69 -12.53 0.90 -2.19
CA ARG A 69 -11.96 1.92 -1.32
C ARG A 69 -10.72 1.40 -0.59
N ILE A 70 -10.81 0.20 -0.02
CA ILE A 70 -9.69 -0.45 0.68
C ILE A 70 -8.51 -0.70 -0.27
N ILE A 71 -8.77 -1.20 -1.48
CA ILE A 71 -7.71 -1.40 -2.49
C ILE A 71 -7.02 -0.07 -2.81
N SER A 72 -7.78 1.01 -3.00
CA SER A 72 -7.22 2.35 -3.23
C SER A 72 -6.32 2.82 -2.08
N CYS A 73 -6.68 2.52 -0.82
CA CYS A 73 -5.82 2.81 0.32
C CYS A 73 -4.49 2.04 0.26
N TYR A 74 -4.50 0.77 -0.16
CA TYR A 74 -3.27 -0.01 -0.34
C TYR A 74 -2.34 0.59 -1.39
N ASP A 75 -2.90 1.16 -2.46
CA ASP A 75 -2.11 1.84 -3.50
C ASP A 75 -1.42 3.10 -2.97
N ILE A 76 -2.08 3.85 -2.07
CA ILE A 76 -1.49 5.00 -1.38
C ILE A 76 -0.34 4.56 -0.46
N ILE A 77 -0.56 3.52 0.36
CA ILE A 77 0.46 2.98 1.28
C ILE A 77 1.69 2.48 0.49
N GLU A 78 1.47 1.80 -0.64
CA GLU A 78 2.56 1.35 -1.51
C GLU A 78 3.36 2.53 -2.08
N ARG A 79 2.68 3.59 -2.56
CA ARG A 79 3.35 4.81 -3.02
C ARG A 79 4.17 5.49 -1.93
N PHE A 80 3.69 5.51 -0.69
CA PHE A 80 4.47 6.03 0.45
C PHE A 80 5.69 5.16 0.75
N CYS A 81 5.57 3.84 0.66
CA CYS A 81 6.72 2.93 0.81
C CYS A 81 7.78 3.17 -0.28
N ASP A 82 7.34 3.42 -1.52
CA ASP A 82 8.23 3.72 -2.65
C ASP A 82 8.92 5.07 -2.47
N CYS A 83 8.17 6.12 -2.14
CA CYS A 83 8.71 7.44 -1.82
C CYS A 83 9.82 7.37 -0.76
N ILE A 84 9.59 6.66 0.35
CA ILE A 84 10.61 6.49 1.40
C ILE A 84 11.81 5.74 0.85
N SER A 85 11.58 4.61 0.16
CA SER A 85 12.65 3.72 -0.34
C SER A 85 13.59 4.42 -1.32
N GLU A 86 13.04 5.21 -2.24
CA GLU A 86 13.78 5.98 -3.24
C GLU A 86 14.63 7.09 -2.58
N ASN A 87 14.12 7.70 -1.52
CA ASN A 87 14.76 8.83 -0.84
C ASN A 87 15.62 8.44 0.37
N LEU A 88 15.73 7.15 0.74
CA LEU A 88 16.52 6.69 1.89
C LEU A 88 17.96 7.19 1.88
N SER A 89 18.58 7.34 0.70
CA SER A 89 19.94 7.86 0.58
C SER A 89 20.04 9.35 0.95
N LEU A 90 19.00 10.15 0.68
CA LEU A 90 18.91 11.55 1.07
C LEU A 90 18.62 11.68 2.56
N MET A 91 17.71 10.86 3.09
CA MET A 91 17.40 10.78 4.54
C MET A 91 18.63 10.42 5.39
N LEU A 92 19.59 9.68 4.83
CA LEU A 92 20.86 9.39 5.52
C LEU A 92 21.83 10.58 5.60
N LYS A 93 21.72 11.53 4.66
CA LYS A 93 22.65 12.67 4.57
C LYS A 93 22.15 13.89 5.35
N LYS A 94 20.85 13.98 5.59
CA LYS A 94 20.19 15.08 6.29
C LYS A 94 19.78 14.65 7.70
N ARG A 95 19.80 15.59 8.64
CA ARG A 95 19.26 15.38 10.00
C ARG A 95 17.73 15.36 9.99
N GLU A 96 17.13 16.18 9.13
CA GLU A 96 15.68 16.33 8.98
C GLU A 96 15.13 15.44 7.87
N CYS A 97 13.84 15.10 7.96
CA CYS A 97 13.13 14.39 6.91
C CYS A 97 13.08 15.27 5.64
N PRO A 98 13.49 14.75 4.46
CA PRO A 98 13.29 15.44 3.18
C PRO A 98 11.83 15.84 2.99
N GLU A 99 11.60 17.01 2.39
CA GLU A 99 10.24 17.54 2.18
C GLU A 99 9.37 16.57 1.41
N GLU A 100 9.94 15.94 0.39
CA GLU A 100 9.31 14.95 -0.48
C GLU A 100 8.82 13.72 0.27
N CYS A 101 9.42 13.42 1.44
CA CYS A 101 9.07 12.27 2.26
C CYS A 101 8.24 12.60 3.50
N LYS A 102 8.02 13.89 3.82
CA LYS A 102 7.35 14.27 5.06
C LYS A 102 5.94 13.71 5.13
N GLU A 103 5.17 13.83 4.04
CA GLU A 103 3.83 13.26 3.94
C GLU A 103 3.88 11.74 4.16
N ALA A 104 4.65 11.03 3.32
CA ALA A 104 4.77 9.57 3.38
C ALA A 104 5.21 9.03 4.76
N VAL A 105 6.16 9.71 5.42
CA VAL A 105 6.64 9.34 6.75
C VAL A 105 5.61 9.65 7.84
N SER A 106 4.83 10.73 7.69
CA SER A 106 3.80 11.10 8.68
C SER A 106 2.53 10.27 8.58
N SER A 107 2.21 9.78 7.39
CA SER A 107 0.99 9.00 7.12
C SER A 107 1.14 7.50 7.42
N LEU A 108 2.37 6.98 7.46
CA LEU A 108 2.68 5.58 7.78
C LEU A 108 3.03 5.37 9.26
#